data_AF-A0A5C6Z1W7-F1
#
_entry.id   AF-A0A5C6Z1W7-F1
#
_cell.length_a   1.000
_cell.length_b   1.000
_cell.length_c   1.000
_cell.angle_alpha   90.00
_cell.angle_beta   90.00
_cell.angle_gamma   90.00
#
_symmetry.space_group_name_H-M   'P 1'
#
loop_
_entity.id
_entity.type
_entity.pdbx_description
1 polymer ?
#
loop_
_entity_poly.entity_id
_entity_poly.type
_entity_poly.pdbx_seq_one_letter_code
_entity_poly.pdbx_strand_id
1 'polypeptide(L)'
;MTDKPHKMEGMGSRGVTRPMMDMESHEHKKGHEHMDMDMGAMKMSADDRMKMLKDHHNQTLWVYWVIVLLGFWMIASPLTFDYGKNVVAPAGGRPVWLSLSDRIAAMYWSDIISGLLLIIFGWRSLKPNRPYSVWITCFIGIWISMAPLIFWAPTAVAYYNGTMVGVLIIALSILIPGMPNMILFMKMGGNVPTGWSYNPSSWPQRSIMIGLAFIGWLASRYLGAFQLGYKDIAWDPFFGEGTLNVLNSKMSHSWPISDAALGTLAYTLEFLMGFMGGTSRWRTMPWMVTFFGILVIPLGLVSIFLVISQPLTVGAWCALCLFSAIIMLPMIPLQIDEVIAMWQHMVQRKQKGDSLWKVFWKGGDAISTENDQRSPELVTFVENPWKVFKSSIWGMTAPWQLTVSVIIGFWLMISPFVFRMGIETSAANLNHLGGALVIVFAVVAMAEVLRSFRYFNVLLGLALAVMPWIIKDSNMSLTISSSLAGLFVVALSFSKGKIKEKYGLWDKYVF
;
A
#
# COMPACT_ATOMS: atom_id res chain seq x y z
N MET A 1 42.21 11.29 50.29
CA MET A 1 42.04 10.33 49.18
C MET A 1 40.83 10.77 48.38
N THR A 2 41.08 11.23 47.17
CA THR A 2 40.13 11.81 46.23
C THR A 2 39.57 10.73 45.33
N ASP A 3 38.30 10.35 45.51
CA ASP A 3 37.60 9.47 44.57
C ASP A 3 36.91 10.30 43.48
N LYS A 4 37.43 10.16 42.26
CA LYS A 4 36.82 10.67 41.03
C LYS A 4 35.65 9.77 40.65
N PRO A 5 34.49 10.30 40.24
CA PRO A 5 33.48 9.48 39.59
C PRO A 5 33.97 9.08 38.18
N HIS A 6 33.99 7.78 37.93
CA HIS A 6 34.25 7.21 36.61
C HIS A 6 33.24 7.77 35.59
N LYS A 7 33.75 8.47 34.57
CA LYS A 7 33.02 8.71 33.32
C LYS A 7 32.74 7.33 32.70
N MET A 8 31.47 6.93 32.64
CA MET A 8 31.05 5.89 31.69
C MET A 8 31.17 6.49 30.29
N GLU A 9 32.32 6.32 29.67
CA GLU A 9 32.51 6.53 28.24
C GLU A 9 31.75 5.46 27.45
N GLY A 10 30.92 5.93 26.51
CA GLY A 10 30.77 5.25 25.23
C GLY A 10 30.04 3.91 25.22
N MET A 11 28.80 3.84 25.71
CA MET A 11 27.84 2.96 25.04
C MET A 11 27.57 3.58 23.66
N GLY A 12 28.30 3.11 22.64
CA GLY A 12 28.06 3.51 21.26
C GLY A 12 26.57 3.35 20.95
N SER A 13 25.92 4.43 20.54
CA SER A 13 24.53 4.45 20.12
C SER A 13 24.36 3.64 18.83
N ARG A 14 24.46 2.32 18.95
CA ARG A 14 24.05 1.35 17.92
C ARG A 14 22.54 1.16 18.04
N GLY A 15 21.81 2.18 17.61
CA GLY A 15 20.39 2.15 17.40
C GLY A 15 20.10 3.01 16.18
N VAL A 16 19.44 2.44 15.17
CA VAL A 16 18.92 3.22 14.05
C VAL A 16 17.62 3.87 14.55
N THR A 17 17.75 4.91 15.35
CA THR A 17 16.62 5.78 15.64
C THR A 17 16.54 6.80 14.53
N ARG A 18 15.33 6.99 13.99
CA ARG A 18 15.06 8.08 13.06
C ARG A 18 15.45 9.38 13.78
N PRO A 19 15.94 10.42 13.08
CA PRO A 19 16.37 11.67 13.71
C PRO A 19 15.28 12.41 14.53
N MET A 20 14.03 11.94 14.48
CA MET A 20 12.93 12.41 15.33
C MET A 20 13.00 11.87 16.77
N MET A 21 13.56 10.68 17.01
CA MET A 21 13.51 10.00 18.31
C MET A 21 14.45 10.64 19.34
N ASP A 22 15.54 11.25 18.89
CA ASP A 22 16.49 11.94 19.77
C ASP A 22 16.00 13.32 20.22
N MET A 23 14.99 13.91 19.54
CA MET A 23 14.45 15.22 19.93
C MET A 23 13.49 15.16 21.12
N GLU A 24 12.79 14.04 21.36
CA GLU A 24 11.99 13.85 22.58
C GLU A 24 12.87 13.87 23.84
N SER A 25 14.11 13.38 23.74
CA SER A 25 15.08 13.40 24.85
C SER A 25 15.58 14.81 25.21
N HIS A 26 15.54 15.75 24.26
CA HIS A 26 15.89 17.15 24.48
C HIS A 26 14.70 17.99 24.95
N GLU A 27 13.47 17.65 24.57
CA GLU A 27 12.26 18.32 25.05
C GLU A 27 11.92 17.97 26.50
N HIS A 28 12.20 16.75 26.97
CA HIS A 28 11.98 16.36 28.37
C HIS A 28 12.80 17.16 29.41
N LYS A 29 13.78 17.97 28.98
CA LYS A 29 14.54 18.88 29.85
C LYS A 29 13.99 20.31 29.93
N LYS A 30 12.94 20.66 29.19
CA LYS A 30 12.26 21.95 29.34
C LYS A 30 10.87 21.71 29.92
N GLY A 31 10.69 22.16 31.17
CA GLY A 31 9.52 21.91 31.99
C GLY A 31 8.19 22.31 31.35
N HIS A 32 7.14 21.66 31.83
CA HIS A 32 5.74 21.94 31.55
C HIS A 32 5.37 23.39 31.91
N GLU A 33 5.39 24.29 30.93
CA GLU A 33 4.60 25.51 30.95
C GLU A 33 3.90 25.67 29.59
N HIS A 34 2.57 25.73 29.63
CA HIS A 34 1.74 26.14 28.49
C HIS A 34 2.05 27.60 28.16
N MET A 35 3.06 27.84 27.33
CA MET A 35 3.23 29.08 26.59
C MET A 35 3.05 28.79 25.12
N ASP A 36 2.27 29.63 24.44
CA ASP A 36 2.22 29.73 22.98
C ASP A 36 3.64 29.99 22.45
N MET A 37 4.42 28.93 22.28
CA MET A 37 5.76 29.04 21.71
C MET A 37 5.63 29.47 20.25
N ASP A 38 6.16 30.65 19.96
CA ASP A 38 6.25 31.19 18.61
C ASP A 38 6.89 30.15 17.68
N MET A 39 6.20 29.83 16.57
CA MET A 39 6.67 28.90 15.53
C MET A 39 8.04 29.31 14.95
N GLY A 40 8.44 30.58 15.13
CA GLY A 40 9.77 31.08 14.82
C GLY A 40 10.90 30.45 15.67
N ALA A 41 10.63 30.11 16.94
CA ALA A 41 11.62 29.61 17.90
C ALA A 41 11.99 28.12 17.72
N MET A 42 11.21 27.36 16.93
CA MET A 42 11.46 25.93 16.64
C MET A 42 12.32 25.67 15.37
N LYS A 43 12.90 26.72 14.77
CA LYS A 43 13.72 26.55 13.55
C LYS A 43 15.15 26.16 13.89
N MET A 44 15.52 24.92 13.58
CA MET A 44 16.92 24.46 13.64
C MET A 44 17.83 25.30 12.73
N SER A 45 18.99 25.69 13.25
CA SER A 45 20.06 26.35 12.48
C SER A 45 20.55 25.46 11.34
N ALA A 46 21.13 26.07 10.30
CA ALA A 46 21.75 25.34 9.20
C ALA A 46 22.90 24.43 9.69
N ASP A 47 23.67 24.90 10.67
CA ASP A 47 24.79 24.15 11.25
C ASP A 47 24.31 22.92 12.04
N ASP A 48 23.23 23.07 12.80
CA ASP A 48 22.62 21.96 13.54
C ASP A 48 22.12 20.86 12.59
N ARG A 49 21.49 21.26 11.47
CA ARG A 49 21.04 20.32 10.43
C ARG A 49 22.20 19.57 9.79
N MET A 50 23.32 20.26 9.53
CA MET A 50 24.50 19.65 8.95
C MET A 50 25.20 18.70 9.91
N LYS A 51 25.23 19.02 11.21
CA LYS A 51 25.73 18.13 12.25
C LYS A 51 24.87 16.87 12.36
N MET A 52 23.55 17.04 12.50
CA MET A 52 22.60 15.92 12.57
C MET A 52 22.68 15.02 11.33
N LEU A 53 22.86 15.61 10.14
CA LEU A 53 23.04 14.84 8.90
C LEU A 53 24.31 13.97 8.93
N LYS A 54 25.42 14.49 9.47
CA LYS A 54 26.67 13.72 9.62
C LYS A 54 26.53 12.61 10.65
N ASP A 55 25.91 12.90 11.80
CA ASP A 55 25.72 11.92 12.87
C ASP A 55 24.82 10.76 12.42
N HIS A 56 23.70 11.09 11.76
CA HIS A 56 22.80 10.10 11.16
C HIS A 56 23.47 9.29 10.04
N HIS A 57 24.29 9.93 9.21
CA HIS A 57 25.07 9.24 8.17
C HIS A 57 26.07 8.25 8.78
N ASN A 58 26.72 8.60 9.89
CA ASN A 58 27.66 7.70 10.57
C ASN A 58 26.95 6.47 11.16
N GLN A 59 25.75 6.64 11.72
CA GLN A 59 24.94 5.53 12.24
C GLN A 59 24.44 4.59 11.15
N THR A 60 24.23 5.11 9.93
CA THR A 60 23.67 4.37 8.79
C THR A 60 24.72 3.94 7.78
N LEU A 61 26.01 4.25 8.00
CA LEU A 61 27.09 4.01 7.04
C LEU A 61 27.21 2.54 6.60
N TRP A 62 26.97 1.60 7.52
CA TRP A 62 27.00 0.16 7.26
C TRP A 62 26.01 -0.25 6.16
N VAL A 63 24.90 0.46 6.03
CA VAL A 63 23.84 0.17 5.06
C VAL A 63 24.36 0.29 3.63
N TYR A 64 25.14 1.33 3.34
CA TYR A 64 25.72 1.54 2.01
C TYR A 64 26.80 0.50 1.68
N TRP A 65 27.54 0.00 2.68
CA TRP A 65 28.43 -1.14 2.50
C TRP A 65 27.66 -2.41 2.13
N VAL A 66 26.53 -2.67 2.79
CA VAL A 66 25.67 -3.81 2.43
C VAL A 66 25.15 -3.68 0.98
N ILE A 67 24.77 -2.47 0.53
CA ILE A 67 24.38 -2.25 -0.87
C ILE A 67 25.49 -2.61 -1.84
N VAL A 68 26.75 -2.25 -1.54
CA VAL A 68 27.91 -2.63 -2.37
C VAL A 68 28.08 -4.16 -2.41
N LEU A 69 27.96 -4.83 -1.25
CA LEU A 69 28.04 -6.30 -1.17
C LEU A 69 26.90 -6.98 -1.96
N LEU A 70 25.68 -6.44 -1.89
CA LEU A 70 24.56 -6.90 -2.71
C LEU A 70 24.81 -6.67 -4.20
N GLY A 71 25.55 -5.63 -4.57
CA GLY A 71 26.00 -5.43 -5.96
C GLY A 71 26.91 -6.56 -6.45
N PHE A 72 27.89 -6.97 -5.65
CA PHE A 72 28.71 -8.16 -5.96
C PHE A 72 27.89 -9.45 -6.00
N TRP A 73 26.93 -9.61 -5.08
CA TRP A 73 26.00 -10.74 -5.09
C TRP A 73 25.20 -10.82 -6.40
N MET A 74 24.67 -9.69 -6.87
CA MET A 74 23.91 -9.63 -8.12
C MET A 74 24.75 -10.00 -9.35
N ILE A 75 26.04 -9.66 -9.36
CA ILE A 75 26.96 -10.09 -10.44
C ILE A 75 27.25 -11.60 -10.34
N ALA A 76 27.45 -12.11 -9.13
CA ALA A 76 27.80 -13.51 -8.90
C ALA A 76 26.62 -14.49 -9.11
N SER A 77 25.39 -14.03 -8.87
CA SER A 77 24.17 -14.85 -8.95
C SER A 77 24.00 -15.56 -10.31
N PRO A 78 23.95 -14.85 -11.46
CA PRO A 78 23.80 -15.49 -12.77
C PRO A 78 25.03 -16.34 -13.17
N LEU A 79 26.23 -16.00 -12.70
CA LEU A 79 27.45 -16.78 -12.92
C LEU A 79 27.45 -18.10 -12.14
N THR A 80 26.76 -18.14 -11.00
CA THR A 80 26.71 -19.33 -10.12
C THR A 80 25.56 -20.26 -10.50
N PHE A 81 24.39 -19.70 -10.81
CA PHE A 81 23.14 -20.46 -10.93
C PHE A 81 22.64 -20.68 -12.37
N ASP A 82 23.43 -20.27 -13.39
CA ASP A 82 23.14 -20.44 -14.83
C ASP A 82 21.65 -20.43 -15.19
N TYR A 83 21.14 -19.26 -15.58
CA TYR A 83 19.72 -19.08 -15.89
C TYR A 83 19.25 -19.82 -17.14
N GLY A 84 20.13 -20.52 -17.86
CA GLY A 84 19.77 -21.46 -18.91
C GLY A 84 19.34 -22.86 -18.43
N LYS A 85 19.50 -23.17 -17.13
CA LYS A 85 19.10 -24.46 -16.55
C LYS A 85 17.72 -24.40 -15.92
N ASN A 86 16.98 -25.51 -15.99
CA ASN A 86 15.63 -25.67 -15.41
C ASN A 86 14.67 -24.54 -15.84
N VAL A 87 14.74 -24.19 -17.12
CA VAL A 87 13.91 -23.12 -17.70
C VAL A 87 12.47 -23.60 -17.86
N VAL A 88 11.53 -22.69 -17.57
CA VAL A 88 10.09 -22.97 -17.68
C VAL A 88 9.43 -22.08 -18.74
N ALA A 89 8.41 -22.64 -19.37
CA ALA A 89 7.47 -21.88 -20.19
C ALA A 89 6.40 -21.25 -19.29
N PRO A 90 5.95 -20.02 -19.58
CA PRO A 90 4.82 -19.42 -18.86
C PRO A 90 3.57 -20.28 -18.95
N ALA A 91 2.73 -20.21 -17.91
CA ALA A 91 1.51 -21.01 -17.85
C ALA A 91 0.50 -20.64 -18.96
N GLY A 92 -0.27 -21.65 -19.39
CA GLY A 92 -1.34 -21.47 -20.37
C GLY A 92 -0.89 -21.28 -21.82
N GLY A 93 0.41 -21.50 -22.12
CA GLY A 93 0.93 -21.35 -23.48
C GLY A 93 0.85 -19.92 -24.01
N ARG A 94 0.78 -18.92 -23.12
CA ARG A 94 0.62 -17.52 -23.50
C ARG A 94 1.81 -17.01 -24.31
N PRO A 95 1.57 -16.16 -25.34
CA PRO A 95 2.65 -15.56 -26.10
C PRO A 95 3.43 -14.58 -25.20
N VAL A 96 4.76 -14.67 -25.26
CA VAL A 96 5.66 -13.72 -24.61
C VAL A 96 6.40 -12.95 -25.68
N TRP A 97 6.64 -11.66 -25.43
CA TRP A 97 7.25 -10.76 -26.41
C TRP A 97 8.77 -10.99 -26.60
N LEU A 98 9.41 -11.81 -25.76
CA LEU A 98 10.81 -12.23 -25.89
C LEU A 98 10.90 -13.74 -26.12
N SER A 99 11.83 -14.13 -26.99
CA SER A 99 12.23 -15.53 -27.15
C SER A 99 12.90 -16.06 -25.87
N LEU A 100 12.95 -17.38 -25.69
CA LEU A 100 13.59 -17.98 -24.51
C LEU A 100 15.07 -17.56 -24.37
N SER A 101 15.82 -17.54 -25.48
CA SER A 101 17.22 -17.10 -25.47
C SER A 101 17.35 -15.64 -25.05
N ASP A 102 16.45 -14.77 -25.51
CA ASP A 102 16.47 -13.36 -25.16
C ASP A 102 16.06 -13.14 -23.71
N ARG A 103 15.11 -13.92 -23.17
CA ARG A 103 14.71 -13.87 -21.75
C ARG A 103 15.86 -14.26 -20.84
N ILE A 104 16.58 -15.33 -21.16
CA ILE A 104 17.76 -15.78 -20.41
C ILE A 104 18.84 -14.69 -20.44
N ALA A 105 19.17 -14.19 -21.64
CA ALA A 105 20.18 -13.15 -21.80
C ALA A 105 19.78 -11.84 -21.09
N ALA A 106 18.52 -11.42 -21.20
CA ALA A 106 18.02 -10.21 -20.56
C ALA A 106 18.08 -10.30 -19.04
N MET A 107 17.67 -11.42 -18.44
CA MET A 107 17.80 -11.63 -16.99
C MET A 107 19.26 -11.67 -16.55
N TYR A 108 20.11 -12.39 -17.29
CA TYR A 108 21.54 -12.49 -17.00
C TYR A 108 22.22 -11.12 -16.98
N TRP A 109 22.03 -10.31 -18.03
CA TRP A 109 22.64 -8.99 -18.14
C TRP A 109 21.98 -7.96 -17.21
N SER A 110 20.68 -8.05 -16.99
CA SER A 110 19.99 -7.17 -16.03
C SER A 110 20.60 -7.28 -14.64
N ASP A 111 20.86 -8.50 -14.15
CA ASP A 111 21.43 -8.73 -12.83
C ASP A 111 22.87 -8.23 -12.74
N ILE A 112 23.71 -8.50 -13.75
CA ILE A 112 25.10 -8.02 -13.80
C ILE A 112 25.17 -6.49 -13.85
N ILE A 113 24.42 -5.85 -14.76
CA ILE A 113 24.42 -4.39 -14.92
C ILE A 113 23.91 -3.73 -13.64
N SER A 114 22.81 -4.24 -13.07
CA SER A 114 22.27 -3.73 -11.81
C SER A 114 23.30 -3.88 -10.68
N GLY A 115 23.99 -5.02 -10.60
CA GLY A 115 25.05 -5.25 -9.62
C GLY A 115 26.22 -4.27 -9.74
N LEU A 116 26.70 -4.00 -10.96
CA LEU A 116 27.76 -3.00 -11.21
C LEU A 116 27.32 -1.59 -10.80
N LEU A 117 26.08 -1.21 -11.15
CA LEU A 117 25.54 0.09 -10.77
C LEU A 117 25.39 0.21 -9.24
N LEU A 118 24.97 -0.84 -8.55
CA LEU A 118 24.90 -0.86 -7.08
C LEU A 118 26.27 -0.70 -6.42
N ILE A 119 27.32 -1.31 -6.97
CA ILE A 119 28.70 -1.10 -6.48
C ILE A 119 29.09 0.37 -6.64
N ILE A 120 28.88 0.96 -7.83
CA ILE A 120 29.25 2.35 -8.12
C ILE A 120 28.47 3.33 -7.24
N PHE A 121 27.14 3.23 -7.22
CA PHE A 121 26.29 4.17 -6.49
C PHE A 121 26.27 3.91 -4.99
N GLY A 122 26.39 2.66 -4.55
CA GLY A 122 26.61 2.30 -3.15
C GLY A 122 27.91 2.90 -2.62
N TRP A 123 29.01 2.76 -3.36
CA TRP A 123 30.31 3.35 -3.00
C TRP A 123 30.25 4.88 -2.94
N ARG A 124 29.59 5.51 -3.93
CA ARG A 124 29.36 6.97 -3.93
C ARG A 124 28.51 7.42 -2.75
N SER A 125 27.64 6.57 -2.21
CA SER A 125 26.76 6.86 -1.07
C SER A 125 27.46 6.71 0.28
N LEU A 126 28.69 6.16 0.33
CA LEU A 126 29.51 6.17 1.55
C LEU A 126 29.90 7.58 1.99
N LYS A 127 29.89 8.55 1.08
CA LYS A 127 30.07 9.97 1.40
C LYS A 127 28.72 10.61 1.75
N PRO A 128 28.66 11.45 2.80
CA PRO A 128 27.42 12.14 3.17
C PRO A 128 26.95 13.09 2.06
N ASN A 129 25.66 13.44 2.11
CA ASN A 129 25.01 14.40 1.20
C ASN A 129 25.09 14.02 -0.29
N ARG A 130 24.81 12.75 -0.62
CA ARG A 130 24.74 12.24 -2.00
C ARG A 130 23.35 11.71 -2.36
N PRO A 131 22.31 12.57 -2.34
CA PRO A 131 20.92 12.14 -2.48
C PRO A 131 20.62 11.45 -3.81
N TYR A 132 21.21 11.92 -4.91
CA TYR A 132 21.03 11.31 -6.22
C TYR A 132 21.54 9.87 -6.27
N SER A 133 22.68 9.58 -5.64
CA SER A 133 23.22 8.21 -5.60
C SER A 133 22.26 7.26 -4.88
N VAL A 134 21.68 7.71 -3.76
CA VAL A 134 20.74 6.92 -2.96
C VAL A 134 19.39 6.72 -3.67
N TRP A 135 18.90 7.73 -4.40
CA TRP A 135 17.73 7.56 -5.24
C TRP A 135 17.98 6.59 -6.38
N ILE A 136 19.14 6.65 -7.02
CA ILE A 136 19.50 5.71 -8.09
C ILE A 136 19.57 4.28 -7.54
N THR A 137 20.14 4.04 -6.35
CA THR A 137 20.12 2.70 -5.74
C THR A 137 18.70 2.21 -5.46
N CYS A 138 17.81 3.08 -4.98
CA CYS A 138 16.39 2.75 -4.83
C CYS A 138 15.73 2.35 -6.17
N PHE A 139 15.94 3.13 -7.23
CA PHE A 139 15.39 2.80 -8.55
C PHE A 139 15.97 1.51 -9.13
N ILE A 140 17.24 1.20 -8.86
CA ILE A 140 17.82 -0.10 -9.22
C ILE A 140 17.13 -1.23 -8.44
N GLY A 141 16.83 -1.07 -7.16
CA GLY A 141 16.06 -2.05 -6.39
C GLY A 141 14.64 -2.27 -6.93
N ILE A 142 13.97 -1.21 -7.37
CA ILE A 142 12.67 -1.28 -8.06
C ILE A 142 12.82 -2.04 -9.39
N TRP A 143 13.84 -1.71 -10.17
CA TRP A 143 14.14 -2.40 -11.43
C TRP A 143 14.40 -3.90 -11.21
N ILE A 144 15.25 -4.28 -10.25
CA ILE A 144 15.55 -5.68 -9.92
C ILE A 144 14.27 -6.44 -9.53
N SER A 145 13.34 -5.80 -8.81
CA SER A 145 12.05 -6.41 -8.46
C SER A 145 11.13 -6.58 -9.67
N MET A 146 11.24 -5.69 -10.65
CA MET A 146 10.38 -5.62 -11.84
C MET A 146 10.92 -6.43 -13.03
N ALA A 147 12.23 -6.58 -13.16
CA ALA A 147 12.90 -7.25 -14.27
C ALA A 147 12.44 -8.72 -14.46
N PRO A 148 12.29 -9.54 -13.40
CA PRO A 148 11.71 -10.88 -13.54
C PRO A 148 10.30 -10.90 -14.12
N LEU A 149 9.53 -9.82 -13.97
CA LEU A 149 8.17 -9.71 -14.48
C LEU A 149 8.19 -9.33 -15.96
N ILE A 150 8.95 -8.29 -16.28
CA ILE A 150 9.12 -7.78 -17.64
C ILE A 150 9.73 -8.86 -18.52
N PHE A 151 10.85 -9.45 -18.12
CA PHE A 151 11.51 -10.45 -18.96
C PHE A 151 10.93 -11.85 -18.83
N TRP A 152 9.81 -12.02 -18.10
CA TRP A 152 9.22 -13.32 -17.82
C TRP A 152 10.30 -14.30 -17.35
N ALA A 153 10.83 -14.11 -16.13
CA ALA A 153 12.02 -14.82 -15.66
C ALA A 153 11.93 -16.34 -15.97
N PRO A 154 12.88 -16.90 -16.74
CA PRO A 154 12.79 -18.28 -17.21
C PRO A 154 13.02 -19.29 -16.08
N THR A 155 13.58 -18.88 -14.94
CA THR A 155 13.88 -19.75 -13.81
C THR A 155 13.33 -19.19 -12.50
N ALA A 156 12.91 -20.08 -11.61
CA ALA A 156 12.41 -19.69 -10.28
C ALA A 156 13.48 -18.99 -9.44
N VAL A 157 14.75 -19.36 -9.63
CA VAL A 157 15.89 -18.75 -8.92
C VAL A 157 16.05 -17.27 -9.30
N ALA A 158 15.95 -16.93 -10.58
CA ALA A 158 16.03 -15.54 -11.03
C ALA A 158 14.88 -14.69 -10.46
N TYR A 159 13.65 -15.23 -10.45
CA TYR A 159 12.50 -14.57 -9.84
C TYR A 159 12.65 -14.39 -8.32
N TYR A 160 13.08 -15.43 -7.61
CA TYR A 160 13.33 -15.38 -6.17
C TYR A 160 14.42 -14.37 -5.81
N ASN A 161 15.56 -14.41 -6.52
CA ASN A 161 16.68 -13.51 -6.31
C ASN A 161 16.26 -12.04 -6.53
N GLY A 162 15.62 -11.76 -7.68
CA GLY A 162 15.17 -10.40 -8.00
C GLY A 162 14.17 -9.85 -6.99
N THR A 163 13.16 -10.64 -6.60
CA THR A 163 12.16 -10.18 -5.62
C THR A 163 12.76 -9.93 -4.24
N MET A 164 13.65 -10.79 -3.74
CA MET A 164 14.26 -10.62 -2.41
C MET A 164 15.31 -9.50 -2.38
N VAL A 165 16.25 -9.51 -3.33
CA VAL A 165 17.34 -8.53 -3.36
C VAL A 165 16.79 -7.14 -3.68
N GLY A 166 15.80 -7.04 -4.57
CA GLY A 166 15.12 -5.78 -4.88
C GLY A 166 14.49 -5.13 -3.64
N VAL A 167 13.74 -5.89 -2.85
CA VAL A 167 13.16 -5.42 -1.57
C VAL A 167 14.24 -4.97 -0.59
N LEU A 168 15.32 -5.74 -0.44
CA LEU A 168 16.43 -5.38 0.44
C LEU A 168 17.09 -4.08 0.02
N ILE A 169 17.35 -3.88 -1.27
CA ILE A 169 17.96 -2.65 -1.78
C ILE A 169 17.05 -1.46 -1.54
N ILE A 170 15.73 -1.57 -1.78
CA ILE A 170 14.79 -0.48 -1.51
C ILE A 170 14.79 -0.14 -0.01
N ALA A 171 14.75 -1.15 0.87
CA ALA A 171 14.77 -0.95 2.31
C ALA A 171 16.08 -0.30 2.79
N LEU A 172 17.22 -0.80 2.32
CA LEU A 172 18.55 -0.28 2.66
C LEU A 172 18.78 1.11 2.04
N SER A 173 18.19 1.43 0.90
CA SER A 173 18.45 2.74 0.25
C SER A 173 17.68 3.88 0.90
N ILE A 174 16.36 3.74 1.11
CA ILE A 174 15.51 4.89 1.51
C ILE A 174 14.67 4.65 2.77
N LEU A 175 14.54 3.41 3.24
CA LEU A 175 13.70 3.08 4.39
C LEU A 175 14.47 3.20 5.70
N ILE A 176 15.60 2.49 5.79
CA ILE A 176 16.46 2.42 6.97
C ILE A 176 17.18 3.75 7.22
N PRO A 177 17.95 4.31 6.26
CA PRO A 177 18.54 5.63 6.43
C PRO A 177 17.52 6.77 6.31
N GLY A 178 16.27 6.47 5.94
CA GLY A 178 15.27 7.48 5.67
C GLY A 178 15.48 8.19 4.33
N MET A 179 14.54 9.07 3.98
CA MET A 179 14.54 9.71 2.67
C MET A 179 15.78 10.61 2.49
N PRO A 180 16.44 10.60 1.32
CA PRO A 180 17.58 11.48 1.08
C PRO A 180 17.24 12.95 1.34
N ASN A 181 18.13 13.64 2.06
CA ASN A 181 17.98 15.03 2.48
C ASN A 181 16.79 15.34 3.41
N MET A 182 16.12 14.34 3.98
CA MET A 182 15.01 14.56 4.92
C MET A 182 15.39 15.48 6.08
N ILE A 183 16.60 15.33 6.64
CA ILE A 183 17.11 16.15 7.75
C ILE A 183 17.23 17.63 7.35
N LEU A 184 17.65 17.91 6.12
CA LEU A 184 17.80 19.29 5.61
C LEU A 184 16.45 20.00 5.44
N PHE A 185 15.40 19.24 5.13
CA PHE A 185 14.04 19.74 4.92
C PHE A 185 13.10 19.45 6.09
N MET A 186 13.62 18.98 7.22
CA MET A 186 12.80 18.64 8.38
C MET A 186 12.10 19.90 8.90
N LYS A 187 10.79 19.77 9.12
CA LYS A 187 9.93 20.84 9.61
C LYS A 187 9.33 20.42 10.94
N MET A 188 9.64 21.18 11.99
CA MET A 188 9.08 20.97 13.34
C MET A 188 7.60 21.34 13.39
N GLY A 189 6.93 20.91 14.46
CA GLY A 189 5.52 21.17 14.76
C GLY A 189 4.66 19.92 14.76
N GLY A 190 3.36 20.11 15.00
CA GLY A 190 2.40 19.07 15.32
C GLY A 190 2.30 17.93 14.32
N ASN A 191 1.86 16.78 14.79
CA ASN A 191 1.66 15.58 13.98
C ASN A 191 0.18 15.26 13.70
N VAL A 192 -0.78 15.95 14.34
CA VAL A 192 -2.23 15.82 14.06
C VAL A 192 -2.68 16.87 13.05
N PRO A 193 -3.45 16.50 12.00
CA PRO A 193 -4.03 17.47 11.09
C PRO A 193 -5.01 18.42 11.80
N THR A 194 -5.00 19.70 11.43
CA THR A 194 -5.79 20.71 12.13
C THR A 194 -7.29 20.41 12.09
N GLY A 195 -7.91 20.27 13.27
CA GLY A 195 -9.33 19.95 13.43
C GLY A 195 -9.68 18.46 13.36
N TRP A 196 -8.67 17.58 13.24
CA TRP A 196 -8.87 16.14 13.27
C TRP A 196 -8.85 15.59 14.70
N SER A 197 -9.64 14.56 14.96
CA SER A 197 -9.70 13.88 16.27
C SER A 197 -8.65 12.77 16.45
N TYR A 198 -7.91 12.43 15.40
CA TYR A 198 -6.84 11.43 15.40
C TYR A 198 -5.82 11.72 14.29
N ASN A 199 -4.68 11.04 14.33
CA ASN A 199 -3.67 11.13 13.28
C ASN A 199 -3.79 9.98 12.26
N PRO A 200 -4.09 10.26 10.98
CA PRO A 200 -4.19 9.24 9.94
C PRO A 200 -2.83 8.62 9.53
N SER A 201 -1.72 9.27 9.89
CA SER A 201 -0.36 8.77 9.67
C SER A 201 0.22 8.04 10.89
N SER A 202 -0.60 7.74 11.90
CA SER A 202 -0.17 7.04 13.12
C SER A 202 0.35 5.63 12.82
N TRP A 203 1.27 5.15 13.65
CA TRP A 203 1.84 3.80 13.49
C TRP A 203 0.81 2.68 13.56
N PRO A 204 -0.20 2.71 14.45
CA PRO A 204 -1.25 1.70 14.46
C PRO A 204 -1.99 1.59 13.11
N GLN A 205 -2.40 2.71 12.50
CA GLN A 205 -3.07 2.67 11.19
C GLN A 205 -2.16 2.16 10.08
N ARG A 206 -0.89 2.52 10.13
CA ARG A 206 0.08 2.05 9.14
C ARG A 206 0.40 0.57 9.29
N SER A 207 0.48 0.06 10.52
CA SER A 207 0.83 -1.35 10.76
C SER A 207 -0.22 -2.31 10.22
N ILE A 208 -1.52 -1.98 10.35
CA ILE A 208 -2.58 -2.80 9.73
C ILE A 208 -2.51 -2.76 8.20
N MET A 209 -2.27 -1.59 7.59
CA MET A 209 -2.12 -1.47 6.14
C MET A 209 -0.91 -2.25 5.63
N ILE A 210 0.23 -2.17 6.33
CA ILE A 210 1.44 -2.96 6.03
C ILE A 210 1.14 -4.46 6.12
N GLY A 211 0.44 -4.89 7.18
CA GLY A 211 0.06 -6.29 7.36
C GLY A 211 -0.84 -6.81 6.24
N LEU A 212 -1.88 -6.05 5.88
CA LEU A 212 -2.79 -6.40 4.79
C LEU A 212 -2.05 -6.45 3.43
N ALA A 213 -1.23 -5.44 3.13
CA ALA A 213 -0.39 -5.41 1.92
C ALA A 213 0.57 -6.60 1.86
N PHE A 214 1.16 -7.02 2.98
CA PHE A 214 2.04 -8.18 3.03
C PHE A 214 1.29 -9.50 2.78
N ILE A 215 0.07 -9.65 3.32
CA ILE A 215 -0.75 -10.84 3.02
C ILE A 215 -1.17 -10.83 1.54
N GLY A 216 -1.53 -9.67 0.99
CA GLY A 216 -1.79 -9.48 -0.45
C GLY A 216 -0.57 -9.86 -1.29
N TRP A 217 0.62 -9.44 -0.89
CA TRP A 217 1.89 -9.79 -1.52
C TRP A 217 2.12 -11.31 -1.56
N LEU A 218 1.86 -12.02 -0.46
CA LEU A 218 2.00 -13.49 -0.42
C LEU A 218 1.06 -14.18 -1.41
N ALA A 219 -0.21 -13.78 -1.45
CA ALA A 219 -1.19 -14.32 -2.38
C ALA A 219 -0.81 -14.00 -3.84
N SER A 220 -0.42 -12.75 -4.13
CA SER A 220 -0.03 -12.31 -5.48
C SER A 220 1.24 -13.02 -5.96
N ARG A 221 2.21 -13.21 -5.07
CA ARG A 221 3.46 -13.94 -5.38
C ARG A 221 3.20 -15.40 -5.68
N TYR A 222 2.29 -16.04 -4.95
CA TYR A 222 1.86 -17.41 -5.21
C TYR A 222 1.24 -17.54 -6.60
N LEU A 223 0.30 -16.65 -6.95
CA LEU A 223 -0.36 -16.63 -8.25
C LEU A 223 0.62 -16.27 -9.39
N GLY A 224 1.55 -15.35 -9.14
CA GLY A 224 2.61 -14.97 -10.08
C GLY A 224 3.57 -16.12 -10.37
N ALA A 225 3.91 -16.94 -9.35
CA ALA A 225 4.74 -18.13 -9.54
C ALA A 225 4.07 -19.19 -10.43
N PHE A 226 2.74 -19.32 -10.35
CA PHE A 226 1.98 -20.14 -11.30
C PHE A 226 2.05 -19.56 -12.71
N GLN A 227 1.74 -18.26 -12.90
CA GLN A 227 1.73 -17.65 -14.23
C GLN A 227 3.09 -17.65 -14.93
N LEU A 228 4.18 -17.50 -14.16
CA LEU A 228 5.55 -17.62 -14.67
C LEU A 228 5.95 -19.07 -15.01
N GLY A 229 5.15 -20.07 -14.66
CA GLY A 229 5.36 -21.47 -15.00
C GLY A 229 6.19 -22.26 -14.00
N TYR A 230 6.47 -21.73 -12.80
CA TYR A 230 7.21 -22.47 -11.77
C TYR A 230 6.36 -23.53 -11.07
N LYS A 231 5.05 -23.50 -11.30
CA LYS A 231 4.08 -24.43 -10.74
C LYS A 231 3.05 -24.78 -11.80
N ASP A 232 2.75 -26.07 -11.94
CA ASP A 232 1.74 -26.57 -12.86
C ASP A 232 0.32 -26.50 -12.30
N ILE A 233 0.20 -26.40 -10.96
CA ILE A 233 -1.09 -26.32 -10.26
C ILE A 233 -1.18 -25.05 -9.41
N ALA A 234 -2.38 -24.46 -9.41
CA ALA A 234 -2.78 -23.42 -8.49
C ALA A 234 -3.77 -24.01 -7.47
N TRP A 235 -3.47 -23.88 -6.19
CA TRP A 235 -4.35 -24.36 -5.13
C TRP A 235 -5.63 -23.53 -5.09
N ASP A 236 -6.77 -24.22 -5.18
CA ASP A 236 -8.10 -23.62 -5.07
C ASP A 236 -8.98 -24.46 -4.12
N PRO A 237 -9.28 -23.96 -2.91
CA PRO A 237 -10.08 -24.69 -1.94
C PRO A 237 -11.58 -24.70 -2.23
N PHE A 238 -12.08 -23.85 -3.13
CA PHE A 238 -13.53 -23.63 -3.30
C PHE A 238 -14.04 -23.94 -4.71
N PHE A 239 -13.23 -23.72 -5.74
CA PHE A 239 -13.67 -23.72 -7.14
C PHE A 239 -12.93 -24.72 -8.04
N GLY A 240 -12.14 -25.64 -7.47
CA GLY A 240 -11.45 -26.67 -8.25
C GLY A 240 -10.50 -26.08 -9.30
N GLU A 241 -10.77 -26.31 -10.59
CA GLU A 241 -9.97 -25.71 -11.68
C GLU A 241 -10.29 -24.24 -11.96
N GLY A 242 -11.22 -23.62 -11.21
CA GLY A 242 -11.63 -22.23 -11.38
C GLY A 242 -10.46 -21.24 -11.39
N THR A 243 -9.53 -21.34 -10.43
CA THR A 243 -8.33 -20.50 -10.41
C THR A 243 -7.47 -20.70 -11.67
N LEU A 244 -7.30 -21.93 -12.18
CA LEU A 244 -6.54 -22.19 -13.40
C LEU A 244 -7.20 -21.53 -14.62
N ASN A 245 -8.53 -21.63 -14.73
CA ASN A 245 -9.31 -21.03 -15.81
C ASN A 245 -9.21 -19.51 -15.80
N VAL A 246 -9.25 -18.88 -14.61
CA VAL A 246 -9.07 -17.42 -14.47
C VAL A 246 -7.66 -17.00 -14.86
N LEU A 247 -6.63 -17.67 -14.33
CA LEU A 247 -5.24 -17.30 -14.57
C LEU A 247 -4.78 -17.55 -16.01
N ASN A 248 -5.36 -18.52 -16.71
CA ASN A 248 -5.08 -18.80 -18.13
C ASN A 248 -6.16 -18.27 -19.09
N SER A 249 -7.00 -17.35 -18.62
CA SER A 249 -8.04 -16.74 -19.44
C SER A 249 -7.46 -15.81 -20.51
N LYS A 250 -8.26 -15.54 -21.55
CA LYS A 250 -7.94 -14.52 -22.58
C LYS A 250 -7.69 -13.14 -21.95
N MET A 251 -8.36 -12.83 -20.84
CA MET A 251 -8.18 -11.58 -20.09
C MET A 251 -6.80 -11.51 -19.44
N SER A 252 -6.33 -12.58 -18.78
CA SER A 252 -4.97 -12.59 -18.24
C SER A 252 -3.92 -12.57 -19.37
N HIS A 253 -4.20 -13.22 -20.51
CA HIS A 253 -3.30 -13.24 -21.67
C HIS A 253 -3.27 -11.91 -22.45
N SER A 254 -4.21 -10.99 -22.23
CA SER A 254 -4.22 -9.70 -22.91
C SER A 254 -3.19 -8.72 -22.35
N TRP A 255 -2.69 -8.98 -21.13
CA TRP A 255 -1.64 -8.19 -20.53
C TRP A 255 -0.27 -8.69 -20.99
N PRO A 256 0.65 -7.79 -21.34
CA PRO A 256 1.96 -8.20 -21.83
C PRO A 256 2.77 -8.89 -20.71
N ILE A 257 2.53 -8.51 -19.44
CA ILE A 257 3.18 -9.05 -18.24
C ILE A 257 2.15 -9.84 -17.43
N SER A 258 2.61 -10.82 -16.65
CA SER A 258 1.81 -11.50 -15.62
C SER A 258 1.12 -10.48 -14.70
N ASP A 259 -0.21 -10.48 -14.70
CA ASP A 259 -1.03 -9.62 -13.86
C ASP A 259 -0.88 -9.94 -12.37
N ALA A 260 -0.78 -11.23 -12.02
CA ALA A 260 -0.51 -11.64 -10.64
C ALA A 260 0.90 -11.24 -10.17
N ALA A 261 1.90 -11.31 -11.04
CA ALA A 261 3.25 -10.88 -10.68
C ALA A 261 3.36 -9.35 -10.62
N LEU A 262 2.62 -8.61 -11.45
CA LEU A 262 2.48 -7.16 -11.32
C LEU A 262 1.88 -6.76 -9.97
N GLY A 263 0.87 -7.51 -9.49
CA GLY A 263 0.35 -7.34 -8.14
C GLY A 263 1.43 -7.51 -7.07
N THR A 264 2.35 -8.47 -7.24
CA THR A 264 3.49 -8.67 -6.31
C THR A 264 4.37 -7.43 -6.22
N LEU A 265 4.66 -6.77 -7.34
CA LEU A 265 5.41 -5.51 -7.36
C LEU A 265 4.62 -4.39 -6.68
N ALA A 266 3.32 -4.25 -7.00
CA ALA A 266 2.46 -3.25 -6.37
C ALA A 266 2.44 -3.39 -4.85
N TYR A 267 2.09 -4.57 -4.32
CA TYR A 267 2.09 -4.82 -2.88
C TYR A 267 3.46 -4.62 -2.23
N THR A 268 4.56 -4.95 -2.94
CA THR A 268 5.92 -4.67 -2.46
C THR A 268 6.11 -3.19 -2.20
N LEU A 269 5.71 -2.34 -3.16
CA LEU A 269 5.78 -0.89 -3.00
C LEU A 269 4.81 -0.40 -1.92
N GLU A 270 3.60 -0.97 -1.80
CA GLU A 270 2.62 -0.59 -0.76
C GLU A 270 3.18 -0.75 0.65
N PHE A 271 3.63 -1.95 1.02
CA PHE A 271 4.08 -2.16 2.40
C PHE A 271 5.38 -1.41 2.69
N LEU A 272 6.29 -1.28 1.72
CA LEU A 272 7.52 -0.49 1.87
C LEU A 272 7.24 1.01 2.05
N MET A 273 6.32 1.58 1.27
CA MET A 273 5.84 2.95 1.47
C MET A 273 5.07 3.09 2.79
N GLY A 274 4.37 2.03 3.21
CA GLY A 274 3.76 1.90 4.53
C GLY A 274 4.77 2.11 5.66
N PHE A 275 5.97 1.54 5.58
CA PHE A 275 7.05 1.76 6.56
C PHE A 275 7.71 3.14 6.45
N MET A 276 7.61 3.79 5.29
CA MET A 276 8.29 5.05 5.01
C MET A 276 7.67 6.25 5.75
N GLY A 277 8.52 7.07 6.36
CA GLY A 277 8.14 8.35 6.98
C GLY A 277 7.61 8.25 8.41
N GLY A 278 7.50 9.40 9.09
CA GLY A 278 7.00 9.54 10.47
C GLY A 278 5.50 9.80 10.56
N THR A 279 5.01 10.11 11.76
CA THR A 279 3.60 10.42 12.05
C THR A 279 3.14 11.77 11.49
N SER A 280 4.07 12.62 11.02
CA SER A 280 3.79 13.88 10.35
C SER A 280 3.98 13.81 8.83
N ARG A 281 3.97 12.60 8.23
CA ARG A 281 4.28 12.42 6.80
C ARG A 281 3.25 13.06 5.86
N TRP A 282 1.98 13.14 6.26
CA TRP A 282 0.93 13.87 5.52
C TRP A 282 1.30 15.33 5.23
N ARG A 283 2.04 16.00 6.14
CA ARG A 283 2.53 17.38 5.93
C ARG A 283 3.97 17.48 5.43
N THR A 284 4.85 16.57 5.86
CA THR A 284 6.29 16.64 5.58
C THR A 284 6.66 16.02 4.23
N MET A 285 5.86 15.06 3.74
CA MET A 285 6.11 14.33 2.49
C MET A 285 4.82 14.15 1.66
N PRO A 286 4.12 15.22 1.25
CA PRO A 286 2.86 15.10 0.49
C PRO A 286 2.99 14.28 -0.80
N TRP A 287 4.12 14.39 -1.49
CA TRP A 287 4.40 13.60 -2.70
C TRP A 287 4.33 12.09 -2.42
N MET A 288 4.88 11.63 -1.30
CA MET A 288 4.93 10.21 -0.94
C MET A 288 3.53 9.70 -0.63
N VAL A 289 2.76 10.46 0.16
CA VAL A 289 1.35 10.15 0.45
C VAL A 289 0.52 10.12 -0.83
N THR A 290 0.79 11.01 -1.79
CA THR A 290 0.12 11.02 -3.08
C THR A 290 0.41 9.76 -3.87
N PHE A 291 1.67 9.35 -4.01
CA PHE A 291 1.99 8.09 -4.69
C PHE A 291 1.43 6.88 -3.96
N PHE A 292 1.44 6.86 -2.62
CA PHE A 292 0.87 5.77 -1.85
C PHE A 292 -0.66 5.69 -2.07
N GLY A 293 -1.35 6.83 -2.09
CA GLY A 293 -2.76 6.92 -2.44
C GLY A 293 -3.06 6.48 -3.89
N ILE A 294 -2.23 6.87 -4.86
CA ILE A 294 -2.35 6.43 -6.27
C ILE A 294 -2.13 4.93 -6.41
N LEU A 295 -1.22 4.38 -5.60
CA LEU A 295 -0.90 2.97 -5.66
C LEU A 295 -2.06 2.16 -5.05
N VAL A 296 -2.55 2.53 -3.86
CA VAL A 296 -3.63 1.78 -3.19
C VAL A 296 -5.00 1.98 -3.86
N ILE A 297 -5.39 3.22 -4.18
CA ILE A 297 -6.77 3.51 -4.61
C ILE A 297 -7.01 3.06 -6.07
N PRO A 298 -6.33 3.63 -7.10
CA PRO A 298 -6.39 3.14 -8.46
C PRO A 298 -6.11 1.64 -8.64
N LEU A 299 -5.05 1.08 -8.05
CA LEU A 299 -4.79 -0.36 -8.22
C LEU A 299 -5.82 -1.21 -7.48
N GLY A 300 -6.35 -0.74 -6.35
CA GLY A 300 -7.52 -1.34 -5.70
C GLY A 300 -8.73 -1.39 -6.63
N LEU A 301 -9.02 -0.32 -7.36
CA LEU A 301 -10.10 -0.29 -8.37
C LEU A 301 -9.82 -1.24 -9.55
N VAL A 302 -8.58 -1.35 -10.01
CA VAL A 302 -8.19 -2.35 -11.03
C VAL A 302 -8.40 -3.77 -10.50
N SER A 303 -8.05 -4.05 -9.24
CA SER A 303 -8.29 -5.35 -8.62
C SER A 303 -9.79 -5.67 -8.53
N ILE A 304 -10.63 -4.70 -8.17
CA ILE A 304 -12.10 -4.84 -8.19
C ILE A 304 -12.59 -5.18 -9.60
N PHE A 305 -12.09 -4.47 -10.63
CA PHE A 305 -12.43 -4.76 -12.02
C PHE A 305 -12.04 -6.20 -12.43
N LEU A 306 -10.84 -6.64 -12.05
CA LEU A 306 -10.37 -8.02 -12.32
C LEU A 306 -11.17 -9.08 -11.57
N VAL A 307 -11.72 -8.78 -10.40
CA VAL A 307 -12.62 -9.69 -9.66
C VAL A 307 -13.98 -9.76 -10.34
N ILE A 308 -14.53 -8.63 -10.77
CA ILE A 308 -15.80 -8.56 -11.48
C ILE A 308 -15.72 -9.28 -12.82
N SER A 309 -14.58 -9.21 -13.51
CA SER A 309 -14.43 -9.87 -14.81
C SER A 309 -14.39 -11.40 -14.73
N GLN A 310 -14.03 -12.02 -13.59
CA GLN A 310 -13.94 -13.48 -13.48
C GLN A 310 -15.28 -14.18 -13.81
N PRO A 311 -16.40 -13.89 -13.11
CA PRO A 311 -17.68 -14.49 -13.48
C PRO A 311 -18.21 -14.00 -14.83
N LEU A 312 -18.00 -12.72 -15.17
CA LEU A 312 -18.63 -12.08 -16.32
C LEU A 312 -18.01 -12.49 -17.66
N THR A 313 -16.69 -12.56 -17.74
CA THR A 313 -15.97 -12.78 -19.01
C THR A 313 -15.27 -14.12 -19.06
N VAL A 314 -14.90 -14.71 -17.91
CA VAL A 314 -14.24 -16.02 -17.85
C VAL A 314 -15.22 -17.14 -17.53
N GLY A 315 -16.31 -16.86 -16.81
CA GLY A 315 -17.23 -17.90 -16.33
C GLY A 315 -16.62 -18.78 -15.24
N ALA A 316 -15.65 -18.26 -14.48
CA ALA A 316 -14.97 -18.99 -13.41
C ALA A 316 -14.68 -18.07 -12.22
N TRP A 317 -14.35 -18.67 -11.07
CA TRP A 317 -13.94 -17.97 -9.86
C TRP A 317 -12.54 -18.38 -9.44
N CYS A 318 -11.77 -17.41 -8.96
CA CYS A 318 -10.44 -17.64 -8.39
C CYS A 318 -10.47 -17.36 -6.87
N ALA A 319 -10.35 -18.41 -6.05
CA ALA A 319 -10.41 -18.28 -4.58
C ALA A 319 -9.36 -17.32 -4.02
N LEU A 320 -8.11 -17.44 -4.47
CA LEU A 320 -7.02 -16.58 -4.00
C LEU A 320 -7.16 -15.13 -4.49
N CYS A 321 -7.76 -14.92 -5.66
CA CYS A 321 -8.03 -13.58 -6.18
C CYS A 321 -9.12 -12.87 -5.36
N LEU A 322 -10.19 -13.61 -5.00
CA LEU A 322 -11.23 -13.11 -4.08
C LEU A 322 -10.66 -12.82 -2.70
N PHE A 323 -9.80 -13.70 -2.19
CA PHE A 323 -9.11 -13.50 -0.91
C PHE A 323 -8.26 -12.21 -0.92
N SER A 324 -7.45 -12.00 -1.96
CA SER A 324 -6.68 -10.77 -2.13
C SER A 324 -7.58 -9.53 -2.19
N ALA A 325 -8.73 -9.60 -2.88
CA ALA A 325 -9.67 -8.50 -2.97
C ALA A 325 -10.32 -8.16 -1.62
N ILE A 326 -10.68 -9.16 -0.82
CA ILE A 326 -11.21 -8.97 0.54
C ILE A 326 -10.20 -8.26 1.45
N ILE A 327 -8.91 -8.55 1.28
CA ILE A 327 -7.83 -7.94 2.07
C ILE A 327 -7.55 -6.50 1.61
N MET A 328 -7.56 -6.25 0.31
CA MET A 328 -7.31 -4.95 -0.30
C MET A 328 -8.43 -3.96 -0.07
N LEU A 329 -9.68 -4.40 -0.12
CA LEU A 329 -10.83 -3.49 -0.13
C LEU A 329 -10.89 -2.60 1.14
N PRO A 330 -10.60 -3.09 2.36
CA PRO A 330 -10.47 -2.25 3.56
C PRO A 330 -9.28 -1.30 3.56
N MET A 331 -8.25 -1.51 2.72
CA MET A 331 -7.11 -0.58 2.65
C MET A 331 -7.50 0.75 2.01
N ILE A 332 -8.44 0.75 1.07
CA ILE A 332 -8.95 1.97 0.42
C ILE A 332 -9.52 2.98 1.44
N PRO A 333 -10.49 2.61 2.31
CA PRO A 333 -11.05 3.54 3.29
C PRO A 333 -10.03 3.93 4.39
N LEU A 334 -9.03 3.12 4.69
CA LEU A 334 -7.97 3.49 5.64
C LEU A 334 -6.97 4.48 5.02
N GLN A 335 -6.65 4.33 3.74
CA GLN A 335 -5.64 5.16 3.08
C GLN A 335 -6.17 6.55 2.68
N ILE A 336 -7.46 6.67 2.37
CA ILE A 336 -8.04 7.93 1.90
C ILE A 336 -7.94 9.05 2.95
N ASP A 337 -8.02 8.71 4.23
CA ASP A 337 -7.91 9.68 5.33
C ASP A 337 -6.59 10.46 5.26
N GLU A 338 -5.48 9.74 5.05
CA GLU A 338 -4.16 10.33 4.94
C GLU A 338 -4.05 11.24 3.71
N VAL A 339 -4.64 10.83 2.58
CA VAL A 339 -4.68 11.63 1.35
C VAL A 339 -5.47 12.91 1.56
N ILE A 340 -6.61 12.86 2.26
CA ILE A 340 -7.44 14.04 2.55
C ILE A 340 -6.73 14.98 3.53
N ALA A 341 -6.12 14.45 4.59
CA ALA A 341 -5.33 15.26 5.53
C ALA A 341 -4.17 15.99 4.82
N MET A 342 -3.45 15.28 3.95
CA MET A 342 -2.39 15.85 3.11
C MET A 342 -2.93 16.94 2.17
N TRP A 343 -4.04 16.70 1.49
CA TRP A 343 -4.67 17.68 0.61
C TRP A 343 -5.13 18.94 1.36
N GLN A 344 -5.79 18.78 2.51
CA GLN A 344 -6.20 19.88 3.37
C GLN A 344 -4.99 20.73 3.80
N HIS A 345 -3.89 20.09 4.19
CA HIS A 345 -2.67 20.79 4.53
C HIS A 345 -2.16 21.65 3.38
N MET A 346 -2.07 21.08 2.18
CA MET A 346 -1.61 21.78 0.99
C MET A 346 -2.49 23.00 0.67
N VAL A 347 -3.81 22.86 0.76
CA VAL A 347 -4.76 23.96 0.56
C VAL A 347 -4.57 25.05 1.62
N GLN A 348 -4.45 24.69 2.90
CA GLN A 348 -4.23 25.65 3.97
C GLN A 348 -2.89 26.40 3.83
N ARG A 349 -1.82 25.72 3.38
CA ARG A 349 -0.53 26.37 3.09
C ARG A 349 -0.61 27.32 1.90
N LYS A 350 -1.34 26.96 0.85
CA LYS A 350 -1.61 27.86 -0.29
C LYS A 350 -2.36 29.11 0.17
N GLN A 351 -3.36 28.97 1.05
CA GLN A 351 -4.10 30.10 1.62
C GLN A 351 -3.21 31.02 2.46
N LYS A 352 -2.16 30.49 3.09
CA LYS A 352 -1.13 31.27 3.80
C LYS A 352 -0.04 31.86 2.88
N GLY A 353 -0.15 31.71 1.57
CA GLY A 353 0.77 32.29 0.57
C GLY A 353 1.92 31.39 0.12
N ASP A 354 1.97 30.12 0.53
CA ASP A 354 3.01 29.20 0.07
C ASP A 354 2.76 28.68 -1.36
N SER A 355 3.84 28.41 -2.09
CA SER A 355 3.78 27.67 -3.35
C SER A 355 3.42 26.20 -3.13
N LEU A 356 2.31 25.75 -3.73
CA LEU A 356 1.87 24.34 -3.70
C LEU A 356 2.96 23.36 -4.14
N TRP A 357 3.70 23.69 -5.19
CA TRP A 357 4.77 22.81 -5.71
C TRP A 357 5.90 22.62 -4.70
N LYS A 358 6.28 23.69 -4.00
CA LYS A 358 7.29 23.63 -2.94
C LYS A 358 6.79 22.79 -1.76
N VAL A 359 5.54 22.98 -1.35
CA VAL A 359 4.90 22.20 -0.27
C VAL A 359 4.81 20.73 -0.64
N PHE A 360 4.45 20.41 -1.88
CA PHE A 360 4.32 19.04 -2.37
C PHE A 360 5.63 18.25 -2.26
N TRP A 361 6.74 18.83 -2.75
CA TRP A 361 8.04 18.15 -2.79
C TRP A 361 8.85 18.27 -1.50
N LYS A 362 8.75 19.37 -0.76
CA LYS A 362 9.60 19.67 0.42
C LYS A 362 8.83 19.69 1.74
N GLY A 363 7.52 19.42 1.71
CA GLY A 363 6.64 19.52 2.88
C GLY A 363 6.22 20.95 3.23
N GLY A 364 5.12 21.07 3.96
CA GLY A 364 4.59 22.34 4.48
C GLY A 364 4.99 22.58 5.94
N ASP A 365 5.12 23.86 6.33
CA ASP A 365 5.33 24.17 7.75
C ASP A 365 4.07 23.83 8.52
N ALA A 366 4.23 23.33 9.74
CA ALA A 366 3.10 22.96 10.58
C ALA A 366 2.16 24.17 10.78
N ILE A 367 0.86 23.88 10.83
CA ILE A 367 -0.18 24.88 11.06
C ILE A 367 -0.56 24.91 12.53
N SER A 368 -0.49 23.75 13.18
CA SER A 368 -0.66 23.54 14.62
C SER A 368 0.61 22.93 15.22
N THR A 369 0.79 23.12 16.53
CA THR A 369 1.80 22.46 17.35
C THR A 369 1.26 21.22 18.07
N GLU A 370 -0.03 20.95 17.93
CA GLU A 370 -0.71 19.82 18.58
C GLU A 370 -0.12 18.47 18.14
N ASN A 371 0.24 17.67 19.14
CA ASN A 371 0.69 16.31 18.97
C ASN A 371 -0.41 15.33 19.38
N ASP A 372 -0.40 14.16 18.74
CA ASP A 372 -1.35 13.10 18.95
C ASP A 372 -1.17 12.48 20.34
N GLN A 373 -2.11 12.76 21.22
CA GLN A 373 -2.17 12.18 22.57
C GLN A 373 -3.10 10.96 22.64
N ARG A 374 -3.88 10.71 21.58
CA ARG A 374 -4.95 9.70 21.59
C ARG A 374 -4.44 8.35 21.08
N SER A 375 -3.62 8.36 20.02
CA SER A 375 -3.10 7.12 19.45
C SER A 375 -2.15 6.41 20.42
N PRO A 376 -2.34 5.10 20.69
CA PRO A 376 -1.39 4.33 21.46
C PRO A 376 -0.08 4.15 20.69
N GLU A 377 1.03 4.14 21.42
CA GLU A 377 2.33 3.77 20.84
C GLU A 377 2.34 2.30 20.43
N LEU A 378 2.98 2.00 19.29
CA LEU A 378 3.00 0.64 18.73
C LEU A 378 3.72 -0.36 19.65
N VAL A 379 4.65 0.10 20.49
CA VAL A 379 5.35 -0.76 21.48
C VAL A 379 4.37 -1.44 22.45
N THR A 380 3.24 -0.79 22.74
CA THR A 380 2.18 -1.33 23.62
C THR A 380 1.33 -2.42 22.97
N PHE A 381 1.61 -2.80 21.71
CA PHE A 381 0.85 -3.82 20.99
C PHE A 381 0.85 -5.18 21.68
N VAL A 382 1.98 -5.60 22.24
CA VAL A 382 2.08 -6.90 22.92
C VAL A 382 1.25 -6.92 24.21
N GLU A 383 1.25 -5.81 24.94
CA GLU A 383 0.53 -5.68 26.21
C GLU A 383 -0.97 -5.46 25.99
N ASN A 384 -1.33 -4.65 24.99
CA ASN A 384 -2.70 -4.18 24.74
C ASN A 384 -3.07 -4.26 23.24
N PRO A 385 -3.07 -5.46 22.64
CA PRO A 385 -3.23 -5.62 21.18
C PRO A 385 -4.57 -5.04 20.69
N TRP A 386 -5.63 -5.19 21.47
CA TRP A 386 -6.96 -4.71 21.10
C TRP A 386 -7.08 -3.19 21.09
N LYS A 387 -6.33 -2.49 21.94
CA LYS A 387 -6.30 -1.02 21.97
C LYS A 387 -5.64 -0.49 20.70
N VAL A 388 -4.50 -1.08 20.33
CA VAL A 388 -3.75 -0.71 19.10
C VAL A 388 -4.54 -1.06 17.84
N PHE A 389 -5.16 -2.24 17.79
CA PHE A 389 -6.02 -2.63 16.67
C PHE A 389 -7.24 -1.70 16.51
N LYS A 390 -7.90 -1.31 17.61
CA LYS A 390 -9.01 -0.35 17.52
C LYS A 390 -8.56 1.02 16.99
N SER A 391 -7.36 1.48 17.34
CA SER A 391 -6.82 2.72 16.79
C SER A 391 -6.40 2.60 15.33
N SER A 392 -6.02 1.40 14.88
CA SER A 392 -5.61 1.18 13.50
C SER A 392 -6.75 1.33 12.49
N ILE A 393 -8.00 1.29 12.95
CA ILE A 393 -9.19 1.42 12.12
C ILE A 393 -9.97 2.73 12.36
N TRP A 394 -9.40 3.69 13.11
CA TRP A 394 -10.04 5.01 13.25
C TRP A 394 -10.23 5.67 11.87
N GLY A 395 -11.36 6.34 11.70
CA GLY A 395 -11.78 6.87 10.40
C GLY A 395 -12.56 5.89 9.51
N MET A 396 -12.46 4.59 9.78
CA MET A 396 -13.32 3.58 9.18
C MET A 396 -14.35 3.12 10.21
N THR A 397 -15.63 3.37 9.93
CA THR A 397 -16.73 2.83 10.75
C THR A 397 -17.68 1.99 9.90
N ALA A 398 -18.12 0.88 10.48
CA ALA A 398 -19.08 -0.04 9.88
C ALA A 398 -20.46 0.09 10.56
N PRO A 399 -21.29 1.11 10.21
CA PRO A 399 -22.69 1.11 10.56
C PRO A 399 -23.37 -0.16 10.05
N TRP A 400 -24.32 -0.67 10.84
CA TRP A 400 -25.02 -1.92 10.52
C TRP A 400 -25.68 -1.87 9.14
N GLN A 401 -26.13 -0.70 8.67
CA GLN A 401 -26.73 -0.55 7.34
C GLN A 401 -25.75 -0.89 6.23
N LEU A 402 -24.51 -0.38 6.30
CA LEU A 402 -23.48 -0.69 5.31
C LEU A 402 -23.02 -2.14 5.42
N THR A 403 -22.91 -2.67 6.64
CA THR A 403 -22.60 -4.10 6.85
C THR A 403 -23.66 -5.00 6.24
N VAL A 404 -24.93 -4.69 6.41
CA VAL A 404 -26.03 -5.44 5.78
C VAL A 404 -26.01 -5.27 4.27
N SER A 405 -25.72 -4.08 3.73
CA SER A 405 -25.54 -3.89 2.28
C SER A 405 -24.39 -4.75 1.73
N VAL A 406 -23.28 -4.89 2.45
CA VAL A 406 -22.18 -5.81 2.08
C VAL A 406 -22.68 -7.26 2.06
N ILE A 407 -23.43 -7.69 3.08
CA ILE A 407 -24.00 -9.05 3.14
C ILE A 407 -24.97 -9.28 1.97
N ILE A 408 -25.83 -8.31 1.64
CA ILE A 408 -26.73 -8.39 0.49
C ILE A 408 -25.94 -8.43 -0.82
N GLY A 409 -24.85 -7.67 -0.93
CA GLY A 409 -23.96 -7.73 -2.09
C GLY A 409 -23.32 -9.11 -2.26
N PHE A 410 -22.86 -9.75 -1.18
CA PHE A 410 -22.38 -11.13 -1.21
C PHE A 410 -23.49 -12.12 -1.61
N TRP A 411 -24.69 -11.95 -1.06
CA TRP A 411 -25.86 -12.74 -1.46
C TRP A 411 -26.14 -12.61 -2.95
N LEU A 412 -26.12 -11.39 -3.50
CA LEU A 412 -26.31 -11.16 -4.93
C LEU A 412 -25.26 -11.92 -5.74
N MET A 413 -23.98 -11.85 -5.37
CA MET A 413 -22.92 -12.58 -6.06
C MET A 413 -23.09 -14.11 -6.02
N ILE A 414 -23.68 -14.66 -4.94
CA ILE A 414 -23.85 -16.11 -4.75
C ILE A 414 -25.21 -16.60 -5.30
N SER A 415 -26.21 -15.73 -5.37
CA SER A 415 -27.59 -16.09 -5.71
C SER A 415 -27.77 -16.84 -7.03
N PRO A 416 -27.04 -16.55 -8.13
CA PRO A 416 -27.21 -17.32 -9.37
C PRO A 416 -26.89 -18.81 -9.17
N PHE A 417 -25.87 -19.13 -8.37
CA PHE A 417 -25.53 -20.51 -8.03
C PHE A 417 -26.65 -21.18 -7.21
N VAL A 418 -27.19 -20.48 -6.20
CA VAL A 418 -28.28 -21.01 -5.35
C VAL A 418 -29.53 -21.32 -6.16
N PHE A 419 -29.87 -20.46 -7.12
CA PHE A 419 -31.02 -20.65 -8.01
C PHE A 419 -30.70 -21.50 -9.25
N ARG A 420 -29.52 -22.16 -9.28
CA ARG A 420 -29.07 -23.08 -10.36
C ARG A 420 -29.04 -22.45 -11.75
N MET A 421 -28.66 -21.18 -11.82
CA MET A 421 -28.42 -20.46 -13.06
C MET A 421 -26.99 -20.67 -13.55
N GLY A 422 -26.81 -20.77 -14.86
CA GLY A 422 -25.49 -20.77 -15.48
C GLY A 422 -24.77 -19.43 -15.21
N ILE A 423 -23.47 -19.49 -14.93
CA ILE A 423 -22.65 -18.32 -14.60
C ILE A 423 -22.60 -17.28 -15.72
N GLU A 424 -22.70 -17.72 -16.98
CA GLU A 424 -22.63 -16.87 -18.17
C GLU A 424 -23.96 -16.20 -18.55
N THR A 425 -25.05 -16.50 -17.83
CA THR A 425 -26.37 -15.93 -18.11
C THR A 425 -26.40 -14.42 -17.82
N SER A 426 -27.25 -13.68 -18.54
CA SER A 426 -27.36 -12.22 -18.36
C SER A 426 -27.89 -11.88 -16.96
N ALA A 427 -28.80 -12.71 -16.44
CA ALA A 427 -29.31 -12.59 -15.07
C ALA A 427 -28.20 -12.83 -14.01
N ALA A 428 -27.32 -13.81 -14.23
CA ALA A 428 -26.17 -14.05 -13.34
C ALA A 428 -25.19 -12.87 -13.39
N ASN A 429 -24.87 -12.38 -14.58
CA ASN A 429 -23.99 -11.23 -14.79
C ASN A 429 -24.49 -9.97 -14.08
N LEU A 430 -25.79 -9.67 -14.15
CA LEU A 430 -26.39 -8.56 -13.42
C LEU A 430 -26.15 -8.68 -11.91
N ASN A 431 -26.37 -9.87 -11.34
CA ASN A 431 -26.22 -10.12 -9.92
C ASN A 431 -24.76 -10.13 -9.46
N HIS A 432 -23.86 -10.73 -10.23
CA HIS A 432 -22.42 -10.72 -9.96
C HIS A 432 -21.85 -9.30 -10.00
N LEU A 433 -22.15 -8.53 -11.06
CA LEU A 433 -21.72 -7.15 -11.21
C LEU A 433 -22.32 -6.25 -10.14
N GLY A 434 -23.66 -6.28 -9.99
CA GLY A 434 -24.36 -5.44 -9.04
C GLY A 434 -23.97 -5.77 -7.60
N GLY A 435 -23.85 -7.06 -7.25
CA GLY A 435 -23.40 -7.48 -5.93
C GLY A 435 -21.98 -7.01 -5.60
N ALA A 436 -21.03 -7.18 -6.53
CA ALA A 436 -19.66 -6.73 -6.34
C ALA A 436 -19.57 -5.20 -6.18
N LEU A 437 -20.27 -4.43 -7.03
CA LEU A 437 -20.29 -2.97 -6.93
C LEU A 437 -20.95 -2.50 -5.62
N VAL A 438 -22.03 -3.14 -5.18
CA VAL A 438 -22.69 -2.83 -3.90
C VAL A 438 -21.72 -3.01 -2.73
N ILE A 439 -20.94 -4.10 -2.72
CA ILE A 439 -19.91 -4.34 -1.70
C ILE A 439 -18.87 -3.21 -1.73
N VAL A 440 -18.34 -2.88 -2.92
CA VAL A 440 -17.30 -1.87 -3.09
C VAL A 440 -17.74 -0.51 -2.56
N PHE A 441 -18.89 0.00 -3.02
CA PHE A 441 -19.37 1.31 -2.56
C PHE A 441 -19.79 1.28 -1.09
N ALA A 442 -20.30 0.17 -0.57
CA ALA A 442 -20.61 0.04 0.85
C ALA A 442 -19.34 0.09 1.71
N VAL A 443 -18.26 -0.61 1.34
CA VAL A 443 -16.99 -0.59 2.07
C VAL A 443 -16.26 0.75 1.93
N VAL A 444 -16.25 1.34 0.74
CA VAL A 444 -15.69 2.70 0.55
C VAL A 444 -16.44 3.72 1.41
N ALA A 445 -17.77 3.62 1.51
CA ALA A 445 -18.58 4.46 2.38
C ALA A 445 -18.42 4.17 3.88
N MET A 446 -17.64 3.14 4.28
CA MET A 446 -17.24 2.95 5.67
C MET A 446 -16.14 3.94 6.10
N ALA A 447 -15.36 4.49 5.17
CA ALA A 447 -14.56 5.68 5.46
C ALA A 447 -15.51 6.84 5.75
N GLU A 448 -15.47 7.43 6.95
CA GLU A 448 -16.39 8.52 7.28
C GLU A 448 -16.17 9.73 6.35
N VAL A 449 -14.92 9.97 5.91
CA VAL A 449 -14.59 11.01 4.93
C VAL A 449 -15.22 10.80 3.54
N LEU A 450 -15.58 9.57 3.18
CA LEU A 450 -16.26 9.20 1.92
C LEU A 450 -17.69 8.72 2.17
N ARG A 451 -18.29 9.05 3.32
CA ARG A 451 -19.61 8.55 3.73
C ARG A 451 -20.72 8.79 2.69
N SER A 452 -20.60 9.85 1.90
CA SER A 452 -21.53 10.20 0.82
C SER A 452 -21.54 9.21 -0.34
N PHE A 453 -20.50 8.38 -0.51
CA PHE A 453 -20.43 7.36 -1.56
C PHE A 453 -21.52 6.28 -1.43
N ARG A 454 -22.18 6.17 -0.26
CA ARG A 454 -23.34 5.29 -0.10
C ARG A 454 -24.47 5.58 -1.09
N TYR A 455 -24.58 6.80 -1.61
CA TYR A 455 -25.62 7.12 -2.60
C TYR A 455 -25.43 6.43 -3.95
N PHE A 456 -24.21 5.98 -4.29
CA PHE A 456 -24.02 5.12 -5.46
C PHE A 456 -24.78 3.79 -5.32
N ASN A 457 -24.91 3.27 -4.09
CA ASN A 457 -25.72 2.09 -3.84
C ASN A 457 -27.22 2.32 -4.03
N VAL A 458 -27.71 3.57 -3.94
CA VAL A 458 -29.10 3.88 -4.31
C VAL A 458 -29.30 3.65 -5.81
N LEU A 459 -28.39 4.17 -6.64
CA LEU A 459 -28.46 3.99 -8.10
C LEU A 459 -28.34 2.51 -8.48
N LEU A 460 -27.39 1.79 -7.88
CA LEU A 460 -27.19 0.36 -8.11
C LEU A 460 -28.39 -0.48 -7.64
N GLY A 461 -28.94 -0.15 -6.46
CA GLY A 461 -30.10 -0.85 -5.92
C GLY A 461 -31.36 -0.63 -6.76
N LEU A 462 -31.55 0.58 -7.32
CA LEU A 462 -32.63 0.83 -8.28
C LEU A 462 -32.45 0.04 -9.58
N ALA A 463 -31.23 -0.04 -10.10
CA ALA A 463 -30.92 -0.86 -11.27
C ALA A 463 -31.20 -2.35 -10.99
N LEU A 464 -30.78 -2.87 -9.84
CA LEU A 464 -31.05 -4.24 -9.39
C LEU A 464 -32.54 -4.51 -9.13
N ALA A 465 -33.31 -3.48 -8.77
CA ALA A 465 -34.75 -3.59 -8.61
C ALA A 465 -35.48 -3.82 -9.94
N VAL A 466 -35.05 -3.12 -11.01
CA VAL A 466 -35.77 -3.03 -12.28
C VAL A 466 -35.22 -3.97 -13.35
N MET A 467 -33.90 -4.02 -13.52
CA MET A 467 -33.24 -4.75 -14.61
C MET A 467 -33.59 -6.25 -14.68
N PRO A 468 -33.77 -7.00 -13.57
CA PRO A 468 -34.13 -8.42 -13.65
C PRO A 468 -35.42 -8.68 -14.43
N TRP A 469 -36.37 -7.73 -14.44
CA TRP A 469 -37.65 -7.86 -15.15
C TRP A 469 -37.54 -7.67 -16.66
N ILE A 470 -36.43 -7.08 -17.13
CA ILE A 470 -36.15 -6.84 -18.55
C ILE A 470 -35.40 -8.04 -19.15
N ILE A 471 -34.68 -8.78 -18.30
CA ILE A 471 -33.80 -9.87 -18.70
C ILE A 471 -34.61 -11.16 -18.93
N LYS A 472 -34.60 -11.65 -20.17
CA LYS A 472 -35.43 -12.78 -20.64
C LYS A 472 -34.97 -14.15 -20.15
N ASP A 473 -33.69 -14.31 -19.81
CA ASP A 473 -33.11 -15.58 -19.34
C ASP A 473 -33.15 -15.71 -17.81
N SER A 474 -33.98 -14.94 -17.10
CA SER A 474 -34.10 -15.00 -15.64
C SER A 474 -35.17 -15.98 -15.15
N ASN A 475 -34.89 -16.70 -14.07
CA ASN A 475 -35.91 -17.44 -13.31
C ASN A 475 -36.68 -16.46 -12.41
N MET A 476 -38.01 -16.57 -12.36
CA MET A 476 -38.89 -15.77 -11.50
C MET A 476 -38.38 -15.66 -10.05
N SER A 477 -37.85 -16.75 -9.48
CA SER A 477 -37.32 -16.75 -8.10
C SER A 477 -36.08 -15.86 -7.96
N LEU A 478 -35.18 -15.91 -8.93
CA LEU A 478 -33.98 -15.08 -8.96
C LEU A 478 -34.37 -13.61 -9.17
N THR A 479 -35.31 -13.33 -10.08
CA THR A 479 -35.82 -11.98 -10.36
C THR A 479 -36.38 -11.33 -9.11
N ILE A 480 -37.25 -12.03 -8.37
CA ILE A 480 -37.81 -11.53 -7.10
C ILE A 480 -36.70 -11.31 -6.07
N SER A 481 -35.77 -12.27 -5.92
CA SER A 481 -34.64 -12.15 -4.98
C SER A 481 -33.76 -10.94 -5.29
N SER A 482 -33.37 -10.75 -6.55
CA SER A 482 -32.58 -9.61 -7.00
C SER A 482 -33.30 -8.29 -6.78
N SER A 483 -34.60 -8.24 -7.10
CA SER A 483 -35.38 -7.03 -6.93
C SER A 483 -35.53 -6.63 -5.46
N LEU A 484 -35.83 -7.59 -4.58
CA LEU A 484 -35.90 -7.36 -3.14
C LEU A 484 -34.55 -6.91 -2.58
N ALA A 485 -33.45 -7.58 -2.97
CA ALA A 485 -32.10 -7.19 -2.59
C ALA A 485 -31.80 -5.75 -3.02
N GLY A 486 -32.14 -5.36 -4.25
CA GLY A 486 -31.99 -3.98 -4.75
C GLY A 486 -32.76 -2.96 -3.92
N LEU A 487 -34.03 -3.24 -3.60
CA LEU A 487 -34.86 -2.37 -2.76
C LEU A 487 -34.30 -2.23 -1.32
N PHE A 488 -33.83 -3.31 -0.72
CA PHE A 488 -33.18 -3.25 0.59
C PHE A 488 -31.89 -2.42 0.54
N VAL A 489 -31.06 -2.59 -0.48
CA VAL A 489 -29.84 -1.79 -0.66
C VAL A 489 -30.18 -0.29 -0.78
N VAL A 490 -31.22 0.07 -1.54
CA VAL A 490 -31.72 1.46 -1.62
C VAL A 490 -32.10 1.98 -0.22
N ALA A 491 -32.95 1.24 0.51
CA ALA A 491 -33.42 1.65 1.82
C ALA A 491 -32.27 1.85 2.84
N LEU A 492 -31.31 0.93 2.85
CA LEU A 492 -30.16 0.97 3.77
C LEU A 492 -29.19 2.11 3.44
N SER A 493 -29.12 2.52 2.18
CA SER A 493 -28.15 3.52 1.70
C SER A 493 -28.54 4.96 2.03
N PHE A 494 -29.78 5.24 2.46
CA PHE A 494 -30.17 6.59 2.91
C PHE A 494 -29.65 6.93 4.30
N SER A 495 -29.48 5.94 5.18
CA SER A 495 -29.03 6.16 6.56
C SER A 495 -27.55 6.59 6.60
N LYS A 496 -27.28 7.71 7.27
CA LYS A 496 -25.91 8.19 7.50
C LYS A 496 -25.11 7.31 8.46
N GLY A 497 -25.78 6.64 9.40
CA GLY A 497 -25.11 5.98 10.51
C GLY A 497 -24.42 6.97 11.46
N LYS A 498 -23.64 6.44 12.40
CA LYS A 498 -22.90 7.25 13.39
C LYS A 498 -21.54 7.66 12.82
N ILE A 499 -21.23 8.95 12.88
CA ILE A 499 -19.89 9.51 12.63
C ILE A 499 -19.22 9.69 13.99
N LYS A 500 -18.01 9.13 14.15
CA LYS A 500 -17.30 9.15 15.44
C LYS A 500 -16.17 10.18 15.46
N GLU A 501 -15.61 10.50 14.31
CA GLU A 501 -14.42 11.30 14.20
C GLU A 501 -14.71 12.71 13.64
N LYS A 502 -13.73 13.59 13.78
CA LYS A 502 -13.74 14.95 13.22
C LYS A 502 -12.62 15.08 12.19
N TYR A 503 -12.87 15.85 11.14
CA TYR A 503 -12.00 15.98 9.96
C TYR A 503 -11.72 17.43 9.59
N GLY A 504 -11.92 18.36 10.53
CA GLY A 504 -11.68 19.79 10.35
C GLY A 504 -12.44 20.36 9.16
N LEU A 505 -11.73 20.91 8.18
CA LEU A 505 -12.33 21.55 7.00
C LEU A 505 -13.14 20.58 6.10
N TRP A 506 -13.03 19.26 6.32
CA TRP A 506 -13.72 18.24 5.54
C TRP A 506 -15.08 17.86 6.13
N ASP A 507 -15.39 18.25 7.37
CA ASP A 507 -16.64 17.84 8.05
C ASP A 507 -17.90 18.17 7.25
N LYS A 508 -17.86 19.25 6.45
CA LYS A 508 -18.95 19.65 5.55
C LYS A 508 -19.26 18.66 4.42
N TYR A 509 -18.33 17.78 4.06
CA TYR A 509 -18.51 16.74 3.05
C TYR A 509 -18.89 15.38 3.65
N VAL A 510 -18.89 15.27 4.98
CA VAL A 510 -19.25 14.05 5.71
C VAL A 510 -20.77 14.05 5.98
N PHE A 511 -21.57 13.55 5.03
CA PHE A 511 -23.03 13.47 5.17
C PHE A 511 -23.63 12.16 4.69
#